data_AF-A0A259SXE3-F1
#
_entry.id   AF-A0A259SXE3-F1
#
_cell.length_a   1.000
_cell.length_b   1.000
_cell.length_c   1.000
_cell.angle_alpha   90.00
_cell.angle_beta   90.00
_cell.angle_gamma   90.00
#
_symmetry.space_group_name_H-M   'P 1'
#
loop_
_entity.id
_entity.type
_entity.pdbx_description
1 polymer ?
#
loop_
_entity_poly.entity_id
_entity_poly.type
_entity_poly.pdbx_seq_one_letter_code
_entity_poly.pdbx_strand_id
1 'polypeptide(L)'
;MPLPRRRLRRLALAALAGAAVVVSTLAATPAAVADPTPAPSSTAAPTPAPTPEPSSPSADPSPAPITTPAPAAPAPTAPTPTAPAARAAVPGAISPVAAYTFDADSGSIVKDVSGNGNDARWVGSPGYRPGVSGSAATIGLGTNYVKLPLVAGKTDGAASFSYEFWMSEQNRTSYGTLMSNQDFASCNNAGLTLYNQTTQGVLQACWGTTAGGTKRYLNGASPNIAGSWHHVAVTVDRTANVIIVYTDGVETKRSAAGEVTASTNLKSGFAFNIGGFSGSEKDVSDGYVNAAIDDLRFYDAVLPPAQVADDYTALKPDSGTYTVAFDGNGATSGAMAAQTFTIGTASTLAANGFVRPGYQF
;
A
#
# COMPACT_ATOMS: atom_id res chain seq x y z
N MET A 1 -19.83 9.24 14.83
CA MET A 1 -19.94 7.81 15.17
C MET A 1 -18.56 7.20 14.92
N PRO A 2 -17.84 6.75 15.95
CA PRO A 2 -16.43 6.37 15.81
C PRO A 2 -16.31 5.03 15.07
N LEU A 3 -15.46 4.97 14.04
CA LEU A 3 -15.18 3.74 13.28
C LEU A 3 -14.66 2.61 14.22
N PRO A 4 -14.96 1.34 13.91
CA PRO A 4 -14.53 0.23 14.75
C PRO A 4 -13.02 0.02 14.62
N ARG A 5 -12.31 0.02 15.76
CA ARG A 5 -10.87 -0.26 15.85
C ARG A 5 -10.59 -1.71 15.44
N ARG A 6 -9.86 -1.90 14.34
CA ARG A 6 -9.41 -3.23 13.91
C ARG A 6 -8.22 -3.68 14.77
N ARG A 7 -8.34 -4.87 15.34
CA ARG A 7 -7.25 -5.60 15.98
C ARG A 7 -6.22 -5.98 14.92
N LEU A 8 -4.93 -5.69 15.16
CA LEU A 8 -3.84 -6.33 14.42
C LEU A 8 -4.03 -7.85 14.49
N ARG A 9 -4.26 -8.49 13.34
CA ARG A 9 -4.15 -9.95 13.24
C ARG A 9 -2.66 -10.28 13.28
N ARG A 10 -2.28 -11.18 14.19
CA ARG A 10 -0.94 -11.76 14.25
C ARG A 10 -0.59 -12.32 12.87
N LEU A 11 0.50 -11.85 12.28
CA LEU A 11 1.17 -12.55 11.20
C LEU A 11 1.68 -13.87 11.78
N ALA A 12 1.03 -14.98 11.42
CA ALA A 12 1.62 -16.30 11.58
C ALA A 12 2.53 -16.50 10.37
N LEU A 13 3.84 -16.52 10.59
CA LEU A 13 4.82 -16.88 9.58
C LEU A 13 4.71 -18.40 9.35
N ALA A 14 3.98 -18.81 8.31
CA ALA A 14 4.01 -20.18 7.83
C ALA A 14 5.27 -20.34 6.97
N ALA A 15 6.22 -21.15 7.43
CA ALA A 15 7.34 -21.58 6.62
C ALA A 15 6.80 -22.46 5.46
N LEU A 16 6.79 -21.92 4.23
CA LEU A 16 6.73 -22.76 3.04
C LEU A 16 8.16 -23.10 2.63
N ALA A 17 8.48 -24.39 2.68
CA ALA A 17 9.69 -24.94 2.10
C ALA A 17 9.63 -24.84 0.57
N GLY A 18 10.69 -24.25 0.00
CA GLY A 18 11.26 -24.58 -1.31
C GLY A 18 10.40 -24.49 -2.56
N ALA A 19 10.54 -23.40 -3.32
CA ALA A 19 10.79 -23.46 -4.76
C ALA A 19 11.22 -22.06 -5.26
N ALA A 20 12.40 -22.02 -5.90
CA ALA A 20 12.93 -20.83 -6.55
C ALA A 20 11.99 -20.34 -7.66
N VAL A 21 11.71 -19.03 -7.69
CA VAL A 21 11.11 -18.38 -8.86
C VAL A 21 12.13 -17.42 -9.44
N VAL A 22 12.66 -17.81 -10.60
CA VAL A 22 13.40 -16.98 -11.53
C VAL A 22 12.40 -16.08 -12.23
N VAL A 23 12.56 -14.76 -12.12
CA VAL A 23 11.82 -13.79 -12.95
C VAL A 23 12.57 -13.65 -14.26
N SER A 24 12.07 -14.28 -15.32
CA SER A 24 12.50 -14.01 -16.69
C SER A 24 11.39 -13.28 -17.43
N THR A 25 11.67 -12.05 -17.84
CA THR A 25 10.82 -11.26 -18.75
C THR A 25 10.99 -11.76 -20.17
N LEU A 26 9.91 -12.03 -20.89
CA LEU A 26 9.76 -11.76 -22.33
C LEU A 26 8.32 -12.00 -22.81
N ALA A 27 7.87 -11.11 -23.68
CA ALA A 27 6.52 -11.02 -24.22
C ALA A 27 6.28 -11.90 -25.46
N ALA A 28 4.99 -12.14 -25.74
CA ALA A 28 4.31 -12.28 -27.05
C ALA A 28 3.48 -13.58 -27.25
N THR A 29 2.17 -13.39 -27.47
CA THR A 29 1.14 -14.30 -28.02
C THR A 29 1.13 -14.31 -29.57
N PRO A 30 0.30 -15.13 -30.28
CA PRO A 30 -0.13 -16.52 -30.08
C PRO A 30 -0.08 -17.37 -31.39
N ALA A 31 -0.26 -18.70 -31.32
CA ALA A 31 -0.80 -19.50 -32.42
C ALA A 31 -1.40 -20.84 -31.92
N ALA A 32 -2.60 -21.15 -32.41
CA ALA A 32 -3.36 -22.36 -32.14
C ALA A 32 -2.99 -23.48 -33.13
N VAL A 33 -2.88 -24.72 -32.66
CA VAL A 33 -3.02 -25.95 -33.47
C VAL A 33 -3.69 -27.03 -32.61
N ALA A 34 -4.57 -27.80 -33.24
CA ALA A 34 -5.54 -28.74 -32.69
C ALA A 34 -4.99 -30.08 -32.18
N ASP A 35 -5.86 -30.75 -31.41
CA ASP A 35 -5.81 -32.08 -30.77
C ASP A 35 -5.50 -33.26 -31.74
N PRO A 36 -5.09 -34.44 -31.24
CA PRO A 36 -6.13 -35.47 -31.10
C PRO A 36 -6.03 -36.36 -29.84
N THR A 37 -7.22 -36.75 -29.43
CA THR A 37 -7.64 -37.69 -28.37
C THR A 37 -7.12 -39.14 -28.57
N PRO A 38 -6.89 -39.91 -27.49
CA PRO A 38 -6.94 -41.37 -27.56
C PRO A 38 -8.07 -42.00 -26.72
N ALA A 39 -8.64 -43.07 -27.29
CA ALA A 39 -9.77 -43.89 -26.86
C ALA A 39 -9.47 -44.84 -25.67
N PRO A 40 -10.49 -45.43 -25.02
CA PRO A 40 -10.33 -46.22 -23.80
C PRO A 40 -9.99 -47.69 -24.10
N SER A 41 -9.16 -48.31 -23.26
CA SER A 41 -8.93 -49.76 -23.30
C SER A 41 -9.31 -50.40 -21.95
N SER A 42 -10.25 -51.33 -22.03
CA SER A 42 -10.73 -52.21 -20.96
C SER A 42 -9.91 -53.49 -20.93
N THR A 43 -9.46 -53.93 -19.75
CA THR A 43 -9.24 -55.36 -19.50
C THR A 43 -9.44 -55.66 -18.01
N ALA A 44 -10.32 -56.61 -17.73
CA ALA A 44 -10.67 -57.10 -16.40
C ALA A 44 -9.56 -58.00 -15.82
N ALA A 45 -9.32 -57.88 -14.51
CA ALA A 45 -8.43 -58.74 -13.74
C ALA A 45 -9.18 -59.98 -13.20
N PRO A 46 -8.57 -61.18 -13.16
CA PRO A 46 -9.17 -62.35 -12.53
C PRO A 46 -8.91 -62.42 -11.02
N THR A 47 -9.87 -63.01 -10.32
CA THR A 47 -9.93 -63.29 -8.87
C THR A 47 -8.78 -64.17 -8.36
N PRO A 48 -8.16 -63.89 -7.19
CA PRO A 48 -7.18 -64.79 -6.59
C PRO A 48 -7.82 -65.88 -5.71
N ALA A 49 -7.23 -67.08 -5.76
CA ALA A 49 -7.55 -68.26 -4.94
C ALA A 49 -6.87 -68.19 -3.54
N PRO A 50 -7.32 -68.96 -2.52
CA PRO A 50 -6.97 -68.72 -1.13
C PRO A 50 -5.60 -69.29 -0.71
N THR A 51 -5.00 -68.58 0.24
CA THR A 51 -3.70 -68.77 0.90
C THR A 51 -3.63 -70.01 1.80
N PRO A 52 -2.50 -70.74 1.89
CA PRO A 52 -2.23 -71.66 2.98
C PRO A 52 -1.50 -70.96 4.14
N GLU A 53 -1.92 -71.30 5.35
CA GLU A 53 -1.41 -70.80 6.64
C GLU A 53 -0.02 -71.39 6.97
N PRO A 54 0.96 -70.59 7.43
CA PRO A 54 2.18 -71.12 8.01
C PRO A 54 2.09 -71.19 9.54
N SER A 55 2.48 -72.35 10.06
CA SER A 55 2.68 -72.72 11.45
C SER A 55 3.73 -71.85 12.19
N SER A 56 3.48 -71.62 13.48
CA SER A 56 4.28 -70.82 14.42
C SER A 56 5.75 -71.25 14.53
N PRO A 57 6.64 -70.29 14.86
CA PRO A 57 7.73 -70.60 15.78
C PRO A 57 7.89 -69.58 16.93
N SER A 58 8.05 -70.15 18.12
CA SER A 58 8.97 -69.83 19.23
C SER A 58 9.04 -68.42 19.85
N ALA A 59 9.10 -68.43 21.19
CA ALA A 59 9.07 -67.30 22.11
C ALA A 59 10.17 -66.24 21.90
N ASP A 60 9.74 -64.98 22.06
CA ASP A 60 10.49 -63.71 22.01
C ASP A 60 11.37 -63.52 23.27
N PRO A 61 12.62 -63.01 23.18
CA PRO A 61 13.36 -62.58 24.36
C PRO A 61 12.80 -61.24 24.89
N SER A 62 12.61 -61.19 26.21
CA SER A 62 12.12 -60.03 26.97
C SER A 62 12.79 -58.69 26.58
N PRO A 63 12.03 -57.60 26.37
CA PRO A 63 12.60 -56.28 26.09
C PRO A 63 13.32 -55.71 27.32
N ALA A 64 14.43 -54.99 27.08
CA ALA A 64 15.17 -54.27 28.13
C ALA A 64 14.37 -53.08 28.68
N PRO A 65 14.62 -52.63 29.93
CA PRO A 65 13.85 -51.56 30.55
C PRO A 65 14.07 -50.21 29.85
N ILE A 66 12.98 -49.58 29.40
CA ILE A 66 12.99 -48.20 28.90
C ILE A 66 13.11 -47.27 30.11
N THR A 67 14.22 -46.52 30.21
CA THR A 67 14.34 -45.44 31.18
C THR A 67 13.53 -44.22 30.70
N THR A 68 12.58 -43.77 31.52
CA THR A 68 11.80 -42.56 31.26
C THR A 68 12.70 -41.34 31.38
N PRO A 69 12.78 -40.44 30.38
CA PRO A 69 13.53 -39.19 30.51
C PRO A 69 12.90 -38.30 31.59
N ALA A 70 13.73 -37.64 32.39
CA ALA A 70 13.27 -36.68 33.40
C ALA A 70 12.46 -35.52 32.76
N PRO A 71 11.46 -34.95 33.46
CA PRO A 71 10.63 -33.87 32.93
C PRO A 71 11.48 -32.66 32.53
N ALA A 72 11.30 -32.18 31.29
CA ALA A 72 11.92 -30.94 30.83
C ALA A 72 11.45 -29.77 31.70
N ALA A 73 12.38 -28.90 32.11
CA ALA A 73 12.08 -27.69 32.85
C ALA A 73 11.07 -26.81 32.07
N PRO A 74 10.09 -26.20 32.73
CA PRO A 74 9.10 -25.35 32.06
C PRO A 74 9.81 -24.16 31.40
N ALA A 75 9.48 -23.93 30.12
CA ALA A 75 9.99 -22.79 29.37
C ALA A 75 9.61 -21.47 30.07
N PRO A 76 10.50 -20.46 30.12
CA PRO A 76 10.18 -19.17 30.70
C PRO A 76 9.00 -18.55 29.95
N THR A 77 7.98 -18.15 30.71
CA THR A 77 6.76 -17.55 30.16
C THR A 77 7.13 -16.18 29.59
N ALA A 78 6.97 -16.00 28.28
CA ALA A 78 7.18 -14.71 27.64
C ALA A 78 6.26 -13.65 28.28
N PRO A 79 6.77 -12.43 28.57
CA PRO A 79 5.95 -11.37 29.12
C PRO A 79 4.77 -11.09 28.19
N THR A 80 3.56 -11.01 28.77
CA THR A 80 2.37 -10.66 28.00
C THR A 80 2.53 -9.24 27.49
N PRO A 81 2.45 -8.98 26.16
CA PRO A 81 2.56 -7.63 25.65
C PRO A 81 1.39 -6.80 26.16
N THR A 82 1.68 -5.77 26.95
CA THR A 82 0.70 -4.77 27.36
C THR A 82 0.10 -4.14 26.11
N ALA A 83 -1.23 -4.15 25.99
CA ALA A 83 -1.90 -3.50 24.88
C ALA A 83 -1.46 -2.02 24.81
N PRO A 84 -1.08 -1.50 23.63
CA PRO A 84 -0.70 -0.10 23.49
C PRO A 84 -1.80 0.79 24.08
N ALA A 85 -1.39 1.80 24.84
CA ALA A 85 -2.33 2.79 25.36
C ALA A 85 -3.20 3.32 24.21
N ALA A 86 -4.50 3.40 24.43
CA ALA A 86 -5.41 3.96 23.45
C ALA A 86 -4.95 5.38 23.10
N ARG A 87 -4.66 5.61 21.82
CA ARG A 87 -4.26 6.92 21.32
C ARG A 87 -5.26 7.99 21.74
N ALA A 88 -4.77 9.09 22.30
CA ALA A 88 -5.60 10.22 22.71
C ALA A 88 -6.33 10.79 21.49
N ALA A 89 -7.57 11.23 21.68
CA ALA A 89 -8.33 11.87 20.61
C ALA A 89 -7.71 13.24 20.28
N VAL A 90 -7.55 13.55 18.99
CA VAL A 90 -7.11 14.86 18.53
C VAL A 90 -8.28 15.85 18.64
N PRO A 91 -8.15 16.94 19.42
CA PRO A 91 -9.20 17.95 19.50
C PRO A 91 -9.49 18.57 18.13
N GLY A 92 -10.76 18.68 17.78
CA GLY A 92 -11.20 19.25 16.50
C GLY A 92 -11.02 18.35 15.28
N ALA A 93 -10.68 17.07 15.47
CA ALA A 93 -10.57 16.13 14.35
C ALA A 93 -11.88 16.00 13.57
N ILE A 94 -11.77 16.01 12.25
CA ILE A 94 -12.86 15.86 11.30
C ILE A 94 -12.81 14.49 10.63
N SER A 95 -13.96 14.00 10.14
CA SER A 95 -14.04 12.75 9.39
C SER A 95 -14.01 13.02 7.89
N PRO A 96 -13.40 12.14 7.08
CA PRO A 96 -13.38 12.32 5.64
C PRO A 96 -14.77 12.07 5.03
N VAL A 97 -15.03 12.76 3.92
CA VAL A 97 -16.19 12.46 3.05
C VAL A 97 -15.91 11.31 2.10
N ALA A 98 -14.65 10.99 1.84
CA ALA A 98 -14.25 9.80 1.09
C ALA A 98 -12.92 9.26 1.64
N ALA A 99 -12.80 7.95 1.79
CA ALA A 99 -11.57 7.30 2.24
C ALA A 99 -11.33 6.01 1.45
N TYR A 100 -10.13 5.81 0.92
CA TYR A 100 -9.74 4.67 0.09
C TYR A 100 -8.43 4.06 0.62
N THR A 101 -8.50 2.83 1.13
CA THR A 101 -7.33 2.13 1.71
C THR A 101 -6.64 1.19 0.73
N PHE A 102 -7.24 0.91 -0.43
CA PHE A 102 -6.68 0.03 -1.47
C PHE A 102 -6.39 -1.43 -1.05
N ASP A 103 -7.00 -1.89 0.05
CA ASP A 103 -6.80 -3.23 0.64
C ASP A 103 -7.73 -4.33 0.14
N ALA A 104 -8.94 -3.97 -0.27
CA ALA A 104 -10.03 -4.92 -0.52
C ALA A 104 -10.79 -4.60 -1.81
N ASP A 105 -10.12 -3.91 -2.72
CA ASP A 105 -10.70 -3.48 -3.98
C ASP A 105 -10.75 -4.64 -4.98
N SER A 106 -11.80 -4.68 -5.78
CA SER A 106 -11.99 -5.70 -6.81
C SER A 106 -12.50 -5.09 -8.10
N GLY A 107 -11.97 -5.58 -9.23
CA GLY A 107 -12.23 -4.99 -10.53
C GLY A 107 -11.86 -3.50 -10.57
N SER A 108 -12.73 -2.68 -11.15
CA SER A 108 -12.49 -1.25 -11.34
C SER A 108 -13.08 -0.36 -10.25
N ILE A 109 -13.61 -0.91 -9.16
CA ILE A 109 -14.18 -0.13 -8.05
C ILE A 109 -13.14 -0.02 -6.94
N VAL A 110 -12.94 1.22 -6.47
CA VAL A 110 -12.14 1.53 -5.27
C VAL A 110 -13.11 1.92 -4.17
N LYS A 111 -13.22 1.09 -3.13
CA LYS A 111 -14.31 1.20 -2.16
C LYS A 111 -14.11 2.37 -1.22
N ASP A 112 -15.13 3.21 -1.07
CA ASP A 112 -15.16 4.23 -0.01
C ASP A 112 -15.46 3.59 1.35
N VAL A 113 -14.47 3.63 2.24
CA VAL A 113 -14.57 3.11 3.61
C VAL A 113 -14.98 4.19 4.62
N SER A 114 -15.18 5.44 4.20
CA SER A 114 -15.68 6.51 5.08
C SER A 114 -17.13 6.28 5.52
N GLY A 115 -17.87 5.45 4.78
CA GLY A 115 -19.29 5.18 5.00
C GLY A 115 -20.23 6.15 4.27
N ASN A 116 -19.71 7.03 3.41
CA ASN A 116 -20.50 8.03 2.69
C ASN A 116 -20.94 7.60 1.28
N GLY A 117 -20.49 6.44 0.81
CA GLY A 117 -20.89 5.87 -0.48
C GLY A 117 -20.23 6.56 -1.67
N ASN A 118 -19.12 7.26 -1.46
CA ASN A 118 -18.37 7.95 -2.50
C ASN A 118 -17.33 7.03 -3.15
N ASP A 119 -17.75 5.84 -3.59
CA ASP A 119 -16.83 4.88 -4.22
C ASP A 119 -16.11 5.52 -5.42
N ALA A 120 -14.79 5.36 -5.47
CA ALA A 120 -13.97 5.81 -6.59
C ALA A 120 -13.87 4.71 -7.65
N ARG A 121 -13.33 5.07 -8.82
CA ARG A 121 -13.20 4.16 -9.95
C ARG A 121 -11.79 4.16 -10.50
N TRP A 122 -11.27 2.98 -10.83
CA TRP A 122 -10.08 2.84 -11.66
C TRP A 122 -10.36 3.23 -13.11
N VAL A 123 -9.46 4.00 -13.68
CA VAL A 123 -9.31 4.16 -15.12
C VAL A 123 -8.03 3.44 -15.54
N GLY A 124 -8.09 2.72 -16.66
CA GLY A 124 -7.02 1.84 -17.09
C GLY A 124 -7.07 0.46 -16.43
N SER A 125 -5.90 -0.11 -16.18
CA SER A 125 -5.73 -1.41 -15.53
C SER A 125 -5.39 -1.22 -14.05
N PRO A 126 -6.25 -1.69 -13.12
CA PRO A 126 -5.95 -1.67 -11.69
C PRO A 126 -4.64 -2.40 -11.38
N GLY A 127 -3.80 -1.79 -10.55
CA GLY A 127 -2.55 -2.39 -10.08
C GLY A 127 -2.35 -2.11 -8.59
N TYR A 128 -1.78 -3.08 -7.88
CA TYR A 128 -1.57 -3.01 -6.44
C TYR A 128 -0.21 -3.60 -6.05
N ARG A 129 0.34 -3.10 -4.95
CA ARG A 129 1.55 -3.64 -4.30
C ARG A 129 1.47 -3.44 -2.79
N PRO A 130 2.35 -4.05 -1.98
CA PRO A 130 2.39 -3.75 -0.54
C PRO A 130 2.48 -2.25 -0.25
N GLY A 131 1.58 -1.77 0.61
CA GLY A 131 1.44 -0.38 1.01
C GLY A 131 2.15 -0.02 2.32
N VAL A 132 1.89 1.18 2.85
CA VAL A 132 2.25 1.52 4.24
C VAL A 132 1.37 0.76 5.23
N SER A 133 0.14 0.45 4.81
CA SER A 133 -0.77 -0.45 5.48
C SER A 133 -1.40 -1.35 4.42
N GLY A 134 -1.22 -2.68 4.56
CA GLY A 134 -1.82 -3.63 3.62
C GLY A 134 -1.36 -3.42 2.17
N SER A 135 -2.25 -2.93 1.31
CA SER A 135 -2.04 -2.80 -0.14
C SER A 135 -2.22 -1.36 -0.62
N ALA A 136 -1.37 -0.93 -1.55
CA ALA A 136 -1.39 0.38 -2.18
C ALA A 136 -1.69 0.28 -3.67
N ALA A 137 -2.46 1.23 -4.19
CA ALA A 137 -2.70 1.40 -5.62
C ALA A 137 -1.42 1.83 -6.36
N THR A 138 -1.09 1.19 -7.48
CA THR A 138 0.01 1.60 -8.35
C THR A 138 -0.54 2.39 -9.54
N ILE A 139 -0.41 3.71 -9.49
CA ILE A 139 -0.78 4.63 -10.57
C ILE A 139 0.41 4.83 -11.52
N GLY A 140 0.13 5.11 -12.78
CA GLY A 140 1.22 5.30 -13.74
C GLY A 140 0.84 5.32 -15.21
N LEU A 141 1.85 5.57 -16.03
CA LEU A 141 1.79 5.61 -17.49
C LEU A 141 0.82 6.65 -18.06
N GLY A 142 0.31 7.56 -17.23
CA GLY A 142 -0.73 8.54 -17.56
C GLY A 142 -2.12 7.95 -17.78
N THR A 143 -2.24 6.63 -17.96
CA THR A 143 -3.49 5.94 -18.29
C THR A 143 -4.05 5.07 -17.17
N ASN A 144 -3.26 4.79 -16.12
CA ASN A 144 -3.68 4.04 -14.94
C ASN A 144 -3.77 4.97 -13.73
N TYR A 145 -4.98 5.31 -13.32
CA TYR A 145 -5.24 6.26 -12.24
C TYR A 145 -6.59 5.99 -11.58
N VAL A 146 -6.79 6.58 -10.41
CA VAL A 146 -8.05 6.47 -9.66
C VAL A 146 -8.80 7.79 -9.75
N LYS A 147 -10.08 7.72 -10.09
CA LYS A 147 -10.99 8.85 -10.25
C LYS A 147 -12.01 8.87 -9.14
N LEU A 148 -12.03 9.94 -8.37
CA LEU A 148 -13.05 10.17 -7.35
C LEU A 148 -14.40 10.49 -8.01
N PRO A 149 -15.54 10.27 -7.32
CA PRO A 149 -16.82 10.76 -7.82
C PRO A 149 -16.86 12.28 -7.73
N LEU A 150 -17.51 12.94 -8.70
CA LEU A 150 -17.78 14.38 -8.65
C LEU A 150 -19.09 14.63 -7.90
N VAL A 151 -19.00 14.98 -6.62
CA VAL A 151 -20.15 15.16 -5.73
C VAL A 151 -20.21 16.59 -5.24
N ALA A 152 -21.33 17.27 -5.55
CA ALA A 152 -21.54 18.67 -5.22
C ALA A 152 -21.40 18.93 -3.72
N GLY A 153 -20.57 19.92 -3.36
CA GLY A 153 -20.31 20.29 -1.97
C GLY A 153 -19.45 19.32 -1.17
N LYS A 154 -19.02 18.18 -1.75
CA LYS A 154 -18.16 17.20 -1.08
C LYS A 154 -16.80 17.08 -1.75
N THR A 155 -16.78 16.73 -3.03
CA THR A 155 -15.55 16.43 -3.81
C THR A 155 -15.44 17.31 -5.06
N ASP A 156 -16.26 18.36 -5.20
CA ASP A 156 -16.29 19.25 -6.35
C ASP A 156 -15.40 20.50 -6.22
N GLY A 157 -14.75 20.69 -5.06
CA GLY A 157 -13.88 21.84 -4.80
C GLY A 157 -14.63 23.17 -4.59
N ALA A 158 -15.96 23.14 -4.35
CA ALA A 158 -16.79 24.35 -4.22
C ALA A 158 -16.63 25.10 -2.89
N ALA A 159 -16.30 24.41 -1.80
CA ALA A 159 -16.05 24.96 -0.46
C ALA A 159 -14.61 24.71 -0.02
N SER A 160 -14.19 25.15 1.17
CA SER A 160 -12.91 24.70 1.74
C SER A 160 -12.84 23.19 1.72
N PHE A 161 -11.69 22.62 1.40
CA PHE A 161 -11.53 21.17 1.28
C PHE A 161 -10.09 20.80 1.60
N SER A 162 -9.88 19.52 1.88
CA SER A 162 -8.53 18.98 2.06
C SER A 162 -8.45 17.57 1.51
N TYR A 163 -7.25 17.16 1.17
CA TYR A 163 -6.97 15.75 0.90
C TYR A 163 -5.62 15.38 1.49
N GLU A 164 -5.49 14.11 1.83
CA GLU A 164 -4.22 13.51 2.26
C GLU A 164 -4.11 12.11 1.68
N PHE A 165 -2.88 11.64 1.53
CA PHE A 165 -2.57 10.28 1.10
C PHE A 165 -1.12 9.95 1.43
N TRP A 166 -0.81 8.67 1.49
CA TRP A 166 0.55 8.19 1.41
C TRP A 166 0.95 8.00 -0.03
N MET A 167 2.20 8.35 -0.36
CA MET A 167 2.76 8.10 -1.68
C MET A 167 4.19 7.62 -1.61
N SER A 168 4.56 6.83 -2.61
CA SER A 168 5.95 6.52 -2.93
C SER A 168 6.12 6.74 -4.43
N GLU A 169 6.94 7.72 -4.81
CA GLU A 169 7.28 7.99 -6.21
C GLU A 169 8.34 7.02 -6.70
N GLN A 170 8.12 6.38 -7.84
CA GLN A 170 9.14 5.57 -8.53
C GLN A 170 9.89 6.41 -9.56
N ASN A 171 9.16 6.99 -10.50
CA ASN A 171 9.71 7.85 -11.56
C ASN A 171 8.59 8.69 -12.18
N ARG A 172 8.95 9.55 -13.12
CA ARG A 172 8.06 10.48 -13.82
C ARG A 172 8.66 10.88 -15.16
N THR A 173 7.83 11.45 -16.03
CA THR A 173 8.27 11.93 -17.34
C THR A 173 8.50 13.44 -17.41
N SER A 174 7.66 14.25 -16.77
CA SER A 174 7.78 15.72 -16.73
C SER A 174 6.91 16.30 -15.59
N TYR A 175 5.99 17.22 -15.89
CA TYR A 175 4.96 17.80 -15.01
C TYR A 175 3.85 16.79 -14.65
N GLY A 176 4.24 15.62 -14.15
CA GLY A 176 3.33 14.52 -13.89
C GLY A 176 2.31 14.87 -12.80
N THR A 177 1.03 14.88 -13.16
CA THR A 177 -0.03 15.16 -12.19
C THR A 177 -0.16 14.04 -11.17
N LEU A 178 -0.37 14.44 -9.92
CA LEU A 178 -0.54 13.52 -8.80
C LEU A 178 -1.96 13.61 -8.23
N MET A 179 -2.48 14.82 -7.99
CA MET A 179 -3.87 15.02 -7.58
C MET A 179 -4.41 16.23 -8.34
N SER A 180 -5.39 16.05 -9.22
CA SER A 180 -5.88 17.13 -10.07
C SER A 180 -7.37 17.06 -10.29
N ASN A 181 -8.05 18.21 -10.17
CA ASN A 181 -9.35 18.43 -10.80
C ASN A 181 -9.27 19.50 -11.90
N GLN A 182 -8.09 19.83 -12.41
CA GLN A 182 -7.90 20.93 -13.36
C GLN A 182 -7.82 20.41 -14.79
N ASP A 183 -8.22 21.23 -15.76
CA ASP A 183 -7.69 21.08 -17.11
C ASP A 183 -6.25 21.58 -17.14
N PHE A 184 -5.29 20.67 -16.98
CA PHE A 184 -3.90 21.02 -16.65
C PHE A 184 -3.09 21.60 -17.82
N ALA A 185 -3.67 21.64 -19.03
CA ALA A 185 -3.06 22.31 -20.19
C ALA A 185 -2.69 23.77 -19.91
N SER A 186 -3.31 24.38 -18.90
CA SER A 186 -2.81 25.59 -18.28
C SER A 186 -3.21 25.69 -16.81
N CYS A 187 -2.27 26.08 -15.95
CA CYS A 187 -2.57 26.49 -14.57
C CYS A 187 -3.53 27.71 -14.47
N ASN A 188 -3.84 28.41 -15.58
CA ASN A 188 -4.88 29.45 -15.57
C ASN A 188 -6.30 28.87 -15.51
N ASN A 189 -6.47 27.60 -15.87
CA ASN A 189 -7.77 26.96 -15.89
C ASN A 189 -8.31 26.74 -14.47
N ALA A 190 -9.62 26.66 -14.34
CA ALA A 190 -10.26 26.39 -13.05
C ALA A 190 -9.84 25.03 -12.50
N GLY A 191 -9.60 24.96 -11.19
CA GLY A 191 -9.14 23.77 -10.49
C GLY A 191 -7.82 23.98 -9.76
N LEU A 192 -7.37 22.90 -9.12
CA LEU A 192 -6.12 22.76 -8.41
C LEU A 192 -5.42 21.50 -8.93
N THR A 193 -4.12 21.62 -9.16
CA THR A 193 -3.27 20.48 -9.48
C THR A 193 -2.08 20.45 -8.54
N LEU A 194 -1.90 19.33 -7.84
CA LEU A 194 -0.64 18.91 -7.23
C LEU A 194 0.08 18.01 -8.24
N TYR A 195 1.32 18.35 -8.58
CA TYR A 195 2.09 17.68 -9.62
C TYR A 195 3.57 17.62 -9.24
N ASN A 196 4.31 16.78 -9.96
CA ASN A 196 5.75 16.70 -9.86
C ASN A 196 6.44 17.62 -10.86
N GLN A 197 7.68 18.02 -10.60
CA GLN A 197 8.46 18.86 -11.52
C GLN A 197 9.44 18.05 -12.37
N THR A 198 10.36 18.73 -13.07
CA THR A 198 11.54 18.11 -13.69
C THR A 198 12.57 17.60 -12.67
N THR A 199 12.58 18.14 -11.45
CA THR A 199 13.36 17.62 -10.29
C THR A 199 12.59 16.52 -9.56
N GLN A 200 13.26 15.42 -9.20
CA GLN A 200 12.58 14.23 -8.68
C GLN A 200 12.14 14.43 -7.25
N GLY A 201 10.93 13.96 -6.92
CA GLY A 201 10.40 14.05 -5.57
C GLY A 201 10.10 15.46 -5.10
N VAL A 202 10.16 16.51 -5.92
CA VAL A 202 9.84 17.88 -5.48
C VAL A 202 8.49 18.29 -6.05
N LEU A 203 7.46 18.20 -5.22
CA LEU A 203 6.09 18.53 -5.60
C LEU A 203 5.91 20.03 -5.80
N GLN A 204 4.94 20.38 -6.64
CA GLN A 204 4.40 21.71 -6.81
C GLN A 204 2.89 21.66 -6.80
N ALA A 205 2.27 22.79 -6.47
CA ALA A 205 0.84 22.99 -6.68
C ALA A 205 0.60 24.23 -7.54
N CYS A 206 -0.42 24.20 -8.39
CA CYS A 206 -0.88 25.39 -9.10
C CYS A 206 -2.40 25.45 -9.20
N TRP A 207 -2.94 26.66 -9.35
CA TRP A 207 -4.36 26.90 -9.52
C TRP A 207 -4.61 28.19 -10.31
N GLY A 208 -5.76 28.22 -10.97
CA GLY A 208 -6.23 29.37 -11.73
C GLY A 208 -7.01 30.36 -10.87
N THR A 209 -6.92 31.64 -11.22
CA THR A 209 -7.95 32.63 -10.90
C THR A 209 -8.87 32.76 -12.13
N THR A 210 -10.18 33.00 -11.94
CA THR A 210 -11.29 33.09 -12.93
C THR A 210 -10.93 32.89 -14.40
N ALA A 211 -11.63 32.01 -15.13
CA ALA A 211 -11.39 31.66 -16.54
C ALA A 211 -10.76 32.80 -17.39
N GLY A 212 -9.44 32.73 -17.59
CA GLY A 212 -8.63 33.76 -18.26
C GLY A 212 -7.74 34.63 -17.35
N GLY A 213 -7.73 34.38 -16.03
CA GLY A 213 -6.97 35.13 -15.03
C GLY A 213 -5.53 34.66 -14.81
N THR A 214 -4.85 35.28 -13.85
CA THR A 214 -3.47 34.95 -13.44
C THR A 214 -3.42 33.61 -12.72
N LYS A 215 -2.47 32.74 -13.09
CA LYS A 215 -2.11 31.52 -12.36
C LYS A 215 -1.32 31.79 -11.09
N ARG A 216 -1.49 30.92 -10.10
CA ARG A 216 -0.72 30.91 -8.84
C ARG A 216 0.03 29.59 -8.69
N TYR A 217 1.12 29.63 -7.94
CA TYR A 217 2.00 28.48 -7.74
C TYR A 217 2.48 28.38 -6.29
N LEU A 218 2.61 27.14 -5.83
CA LEU A 218 3.47 26.75 -4.72
C LEU A 218 4.65 25.97 -5.28
N ASN A 219 5.73 26.69 -5.58
CA ASN A 219 6.98 26.08 -6.05
C ASN A 219 7.75 25.46 -4.88
N GLY A 220 8.26 24.24 -5.10
CA GLY A 220 8.99 23.49 -4.06
C GLY A 220 8.10 23.27 -2.84
N ALA A 221 6.93 22.68 -3.07
CA ALA A 221 5.92 22.46 -2.06
C ALA A 221 6.27 21.33 -1.08
N SER A 222 7.21 20.46 -1.44
CA SER A 222 7.74 19.38 -0.60
C SER A 222 9.28 19.40 -0.59
N PRO A 223 9.93 18.77 0.41
CA PRO A 223 11.28 18.24 0.24
C PRO A 223 11.31 17.17 -0.86
N ASN A 224 12.49 16.64 -1.18
CA ASN A 224 12.59 15.50 -2.08
C ASN A 224 11.99 14.25 -1.43
N ILE A 225 10.88 13.75 -1.99
CA ILE A 225 10.13 12.57 -1.52
C ILE A 225 10.31 11.33 -2.43
N ALA A 226 11.35 11.29 -3.26
CA ALA A 226 11.55 10.20 -4.20
C ALA A 226 11.98 8.90 -3.51
N GLY A 227 11.44 7.76 -3.97
CA GLY A 227 11.90 6.43 -3.60
C GLY A 227 11.55 5.95 -2.18
N SER A 228 10.90 6.77 -1.36
CA SER A 228 10.43 6.40 -0.01
C SER A 228 8.94 6.68 0.14
N TRP A 229 8.31 6.10 1.16
CA TRP A 229 6.95 6.42 1.53
C TRP A 229 6.90 7.76 2.28
N HIS A 230 6.05 8.66 1.81
CA HIS A 230 5.80 9.95 2.43
C HIS A 230 4.30 10.19 2.55
N HIS A 231 3.89 10.83 3.64
CA HIS A 231 2.52 11.34 3.78
C HIS A 231 2.46 12.74 3.21
N VAL A 232 1.50 13.01 2.33
CA VAL A 232 1.28 14.33 1.75
C VAL A 232 -0.15 14.75 2.03
N ALA A 233 -0.33 15.97 2.52
CA ALA A 233 -1.66 16.57 2.68
C ALA A 233 -1.69 17.97 2.05
N VAL A 234 -2.83 18.33 1.50
CA VAL A 234 -3.11 19.68 0.99
C VAL A 234 -4.41 20.17 1.59
N THR A 235 -4.38 21.36 2.19
CA THR A 235 -5.56 22.02 2.75
C THR A 235 -5.84 23.31 2.00
N VAL A 236 -7.09 23.51 1.61
CA VAL A 236 -7.59 24.75 1.00
C VAL A 236 -8.53 25.42 1.98
N ASP A 237 -8.10 26.55 2.53
CA ASP A 237 -8.90 27.37 3.44
C ASP A 237 -9.35 28.66 2.73
N ARG A 238 -10.63 28.70 2.34
CA ARG A 238 -11.25 29.90 1.75
C ARG A 238 -11.59 30.99 2.77
N THR A 239 -11.56 30.69 4.07
CA THR A 239 -11.78 31.68 5.13
C THR A 239 -10.48 32.42 5.41
N ALA A 240 -9.38 31.68 5.57
CA ALA A 240 -8.05 32.25 5.76
C ALA A 240 -7.36 32.65 4.44
N ASN A 241 -7.97 32.33 3.29
CA ASN A 241 -7.48 32.66 1.95
C ASN A 241 -6.09 32.06 1.65
N VAL A 242 -5.87 30.80 2.03
CA VAL A 242 -4.58 30.10 1.88
C VAL A 242 -4.73 28.65 1.41
N ILE A 243 -3.71 28.18 0.68
CA ILE A 243 -3.44 26.75 0.44
C ILE A 243 -2.17 26.38 1.19
N ILE A 244 -2.19 25.23 1.86
CA ILE A 244 -1.05 24.71 2.62
C ILE A 244 -0.77 23.28 2.16
N VAL A 245 0.51 22.97 1.99
CA VAL A 245 1.01 21.61 1.73
C VAL A 245 1.77 21.16 2.96
N TYR A 246 1.50 19.91 3.36
CA TYR A 246 2.17 19.21 4.42
C TYR A 246 2.90 18.00 3.85
N THR A 247 4.07 17.69 4.38
CA THR A 247 4.80 16.44 4.13
C THR A 247 5.20 15.84 5.47
N ASP A 248 4.93 14.55 5.66
CA ASP A 248 5.26 13.79 6.86
C ASP A 248 4.75 14.45 8.15
N GLY A 249 3.50 14.93 8.11
CA GLY A 249 2.84 15.56 9.25
C GLY A 249 3.25 17.03 9.51
N VAL A 250 4.15 17.62 8.73
CA VAL A 250 4.69 18.97 8.94
C VAL A 250 4.34 19.88 7.78
N GLU A 251 4.00 21.14 8.07
CA GLU A 251 3.80 22.15 7.03
C GLU A 251 5.11 22.42 6.29
N THR A 252 5.12 22.17 4.98
CA THR A 252 6.28 22.40 4.11
C THR A 252 6.14 23.65 3.27
N LYS A 253 4.90 24.01 2.93
CA LYS A 253 4.63 25.19 2.10
C LYS A 253 3.26 25.78 2.36
N ARG A 254 3.18 27.10 2.22
CA ARG A 254 1.95 27.88 2.37
C ARG A 254 1.93 28.99 1.31
N SER A 255 0.75 29.25 0.75
CA SER A 255 0.53 30.40 -0.14
C SER A 255 0.48 31.70 0.65
N ALA A 256 0.78 32.84 0.02
CA ALA A 256 0.58 34.11 0.70
C ALA A 256 -0.91 34.30 1.03
N ALA A 257 -1.19 35.01 2.13
CA ALA A 257 -2.56 35.34 2.49
C ALA A 257 -3.22 36.16 1.37
N GLY A 258 -4.43 35.78 0.97
CA GLY A 258 -5.15 36.44 -0.12
C GLY A 258 -4.80 35.92 -1.52
N GLU A 259 -4.05 34.82 -1.65
CA GLU A 259 -3.85 34.16 -2.96
C GLU A 259 -4.96 33.17 -3.32
N VAL A 260 -5.72 32.74 -2.32
CA VAL A 260 -7.05 32.15 -2.53
C VAL A 260 -8.05 33.27 -2.28
N THR A 261 -8.83 33.66 -3.28
CA THR A 261 -9.82 34.73 -3.14
C THR A 261 -11.18 34.28 -3.69
N ALA A 262 -12.18 35.16 -3.64
CA ALA A 262 -13.45 34.94 -4.33
C ALA A 262 -13.30 34.73 -5.85
N SER A 263 -12.21 35.20 -6.48
CA SER A 263 -11.92 34.95 -7.91
C SER A 263 -11.22 33.61 -8.17
N THR A 264 -10.77 32.91 -7.12
CA THR A 264 -10.11 31.61 -7.25
C THR A 264 -11.15 30.51 -7.49
N ASN A 265 -11.29 30.09 -8.75
CA ASN A 265 -12.24 29.03 -9.12
C ASN A 265 -11.57 27.65 -9.05
N LEU A 266 -11.73 26.97 -7.92
CA LEU A 266 -11.29 25.57 -7.75
C LEU A 266 -12.38 24.55 -8.07
N LYS A 267 -13.61 25.01 -8.35
CA LYS A 267 -14.71 24.18 -8.85
C LYS A 267 -14.65 24.14 -10.37
N SER A 268 -13.77 23.29 -10.88
CA SER A 268 -13.51 23.17 -12.32
C SER A 268 -14.65 22.50 -13.11
N GLY A 269 -15.50 21.74 -12.42
CA GLY A 269 -16.46 20.83 -13.07
C GLY A 269 -15.87 19.45 -13.42
N PHE A 270 -14.59 19.21 -13.13
CA PHE A 270 -13.97 17.89 -13.23
C PHE A 270 -13.88 17.22 -11.86
N ALA A 271 -13.88 15.88 -11.87
CA ALA A 271 -13.57 15.10 -10.68
C ALA A 271 -12.07 15.24 -10.33
N PHE A 272 -11.74 14.99 -9.07
CA PHE A 272 -10.34 14.77 -8.69
C PHE A 272 -9.87 13.40 -9.18
N ASN A 273 -8.75 13.40 -9.89
CA ASN A 273 -7.99 12.22 -10.26
C ASN A 273 -6.73 12.14 -9.41
N ILE A 274 -6.38 10.94 -8.94
CA ILE A 274 -5.06 10.65 -8.39
C ILE A 274 -4.21 9.88 -9.40
N GLY A 275 -3.17 10.55 -9.88
CA GLY A 275 -2.41 10.19 -11.07
C GLY A 275 -3.11 10.61 -12.37
N GLY A 276 -2.70 9.97 -13.46
CA GLY A 276 -3.20 10.29 -14.79
C GLY A 276 -2.50 11.52 -15.39
N PHE A 277 -3.11 12.04 -16.44
CA PHE A 277 -2.61 13.21 -17.16
C PHE A 277 -3.12 14.53 -16.56
N SER A 278 -4.37 14.58 -16.13
CA SER A 278 -4.99 15.76 -15.49
C SER A 278 -6.41 15.42 -14.98
N GLY A 279 -7.08 16.39 -14.35
CA GLY A 279 -8.52 16.30 -14.05
C GLY A 279 -9.41 16.29 -15.30
N SER A 280 -9.00 16.95 -16.39
CA SER A 280 -9.72 16.91 -17.69
C SER A 280 -9.49 15.63 -18.47
N GLU A 281 -8.43 14.87 -18.14
CA GLU A 281 -8.00 13.61 -18.77
C GLU A 281 -7.54 13.76 -20.22
N LYS A 282 -7.40 15.00 -20.70
CA LYS A 282 -7.05 15.31 -22.10
C LYS A 282 -5.62 15.78 -22.29
N ASP A 283 -4.94 16.17 -21.21
CA ASP A 283 -3.61 16.77 -21.27
C ASP A 283 -2.49 15.74 -21.30
N VAL A 284 -2.32 15.07 -22.43
CA VAL A 284 -1.34 14.00 -22.60
C VAL A 284 0.11 14.49 -22.74
N SER A 285 0.33 15.81 -22.81
CA SER A 285 1.63 16.44 -23.08
C SER A 285 2.50 16.66 -21.85
N ASP A 286 1.90 17.01 -20.72
CA ASP A 286 2.62 17.46 -19.52
C ASP A 286 3.23 16.32 -18.71
N GLY A 287 2.98 15.07 -19.10
CA GLY A 287 3.61 13.88 -18.55
C GLY A 287 2.81 13.25 -17.42
N TYR A 288 3.42 12.29 -16.73
CA TYR A 288 2.78 11.52 -15.68
C TYR A 288 3.78 11.14 -14.59
N VAL A 289 3.24 10.76 -13.43
CA VAL A 289 3.98 10.15 -12.33
C VAL A 289 3.66 8.66 -12.26
N ASN A 290 4.69 7.84 -12.04
CA ASN A 290 4.55 6.47 -11.60
C ASN A 290 4.75 6.45 -10.09
N ALA A 291 3.70 6.13 -9.35
CA ALA A 291 3.72 6.13 -7.89
C ALA A 291 2.84 5.01 -7.33
N ALA A 292 3.13 4.59 -6.10
CA ALA A 292 2.14 3.90 -5.30
C ALA A 292 1.48 4.87 -4.34
N ILE A 293 0.17 4.70 -4.15
CA ILE A 293 -0.70 5.54 -3.35
C ILE A 293 -1.42 4.66 -2.36
N ASP A 294 -1.46 5.11 -1.11
CA ASP A 294 -2.11 4.40 -0.03
C ASP A 294 -2.91 5.36 0.87
N ASP A 295 -3.93 4.84 1.56
CA ASP A 295 -4.71 5.55 2.59
C ASP A 295 -5.17 6.97 2.16
N LEU A 296 -5.74 7.10 0.96
CA LEU A 296 -6.23 8.40 0.48
C LEU A 296 -7.49 8.80 1.22
N ARG A 297 -7.55 10.05 1.69
CA ARG A 297 -8.72 10.65 2.32
C ARG A 297 -9.01 12.02 1.75
N PHE A 298 -10.29 12.30 1.55
CA PHE A 298 -10.79 13.60 1.09
C PHE A 298 -11.77 14.16 2.11
N TYR A 299 -11.67 15.46 2.39
CA TYR A 299 -12.45 16.19 3.38
C TYR A 299 -13.14 17.37 2.69
N ASP A 300 -14.40 17.62 3.02
CA ASP A 300 -15.18 18.80 2.61
C ASP A 300 -14.98 20.00 3.55
N ALA A 301 -13.84 20.02 4.25
CA ALA A 301 -13.43 21.04 5.20
C ALA A 301 -11.89 21.13 5.28
N VAL A 302 -11.39 22.11 6.03
CA VAL A 302 -9.96 22.28 6.31
C VAL A 302 -9.52 21.22 7.33
N LEU A 303 -8.57 20.37 6.95
CA LEU A 303 -7.99 19.35 7.82
C LEU A 303 -7.09 20.05 8.87
N PRO A 304 -7.36 19.88 10.18
CA PRO A 304 -6.56 20.54 11.21
C PRO A 304 -5.09 20.08 11.18
N PRO A 305 -4.09 20.97 11.36
CA PRO A 305 -2.68 20.57 11.36
C PRO A 305 -2.34 19.49 12.39
N ALA A 306 -2.98 19.53 13.57
CA ALA A 306 -2.81 18.51 14.59
C ALA A 306 -3.33 17.14 14.12
N GLN A 307 -4.39 17.11 13.31
CA GLN A 307 -4.90 15.89 12.72
C GLN A 307 -3.95 15.38 11.61
N VAL A 308 -3.40 16.26 10.76
CA VAL A 308 -2.39 15.87 9.75
C VAL A 308 -1.19 15.17 10.39
N ALA A 309 -0.64 15.75 11.47
CA ALA A 309 0.48 15.14 12.20
C ALA A 309 0.10 13.81 12.89
N ASP A 310 -1.15 13.72 13.34
CA ASP A 310 -1.70 12.51 13.95
C ASP A 310 -1.88 11.40 12.91
N ASP A 311 -2.46 11.70 11.76
CA ASP A 311 -2.67 10.75 10.66
C ASP A 311 -1.34 10.24 10.10
N TYR A 312 -0.34 11.11 9.94
CA TYR A 312 1.03 10.68 9.63
C TYR A 312 1.58 9.70 10.68
N THR A 313 1.53 10.08 11.96
CA THR A 313 2.12 9.26 13.03
C THR A 313 1.41 7.91 13.20
N ALA A 314 0.13 7.82 12.83
CA ALA A 314 -0.67 6.59 12.93
C ALA A 314 -0.17 5.49 11.98
N LEU A 315 0.29 5.88 10.79
CA LEU A 315 0.54 4.98 9.67
C LEU A 315 1.98 5.03 9.19
N LYS A 316 2.82 5.91 9.76
CA LYS A 316 4.23 5.99 9.35
C LYS A 316 4.89 4.62 9.50
N PRO A 317 5.53 4.11 8.43
CA PRO A 317 6.30 2.89 8.53
C PRO A 317 7.38 3.02 9.59
N ASP A 318 7.59 1.95 10.35
CA ASP A 318 8.76 1.87 11.22
C ASP A 318 10.04 2.00 10.38
N SER A 319 11.06 2.64 10.95
CA SER A 319 12.37 2.79 10.30
C SER A 319 13.47 2.31 11.22
N GLY A 320 14.64 2.03 10.64
CA GLY A 320 15.81 1.52 11.35
C GLY A 320 16.12 0.07 11.00
N THR A 321 16.87 -0.58 11.87
CA THR A 321 17.32 -1.96 11.69
C THR A 321 16.83 -2.87 12.79
N TYR A 322 16.68 -4.14 12.48
CA TYR A 322 16.40 -5.21 13.43
C TYR A 322 17.38 -6.36 13.22
N THR A 323 17.67 -7.10 14.28
CA THR A 323 18.55 -8.26 14.23
C THR A 323 17.74 -9.54 14.36
N VAL A 324 17.87 -10.43 13.39
CA VAL A 324 17.39 -11.81 13.46
C VAL A 324 18.51 -12.65 14.05
N ALA A 325 18.27 -13.18 15.25
CA ALA A 325 19.10 -14.24 15.83
C ALA A 325 18.51 -15.60 15.45
N PHE A 326 19.37 -16.56 15.15
CA PHE A 326 18.96 -17.91 14.74
C PHE A 326 19.22 -18.89 15.89
N ASP A 327 18.18 -19.64 16.27
CA ASP A 327 18.26 -20.72 17.25
C ASP A 327 18.18 -22.06 16.52
N GLY A 328 19.18 -22.92 16.73
CA GLY A 328 19.26 -24.24 16.10
C GLY A 328 18.24 -25.25 16.65
N ASN A 329 17.51 -24.93 17.73
CA ASN A 329 16.41 -25.72 18.30
C ASN A 329 16.71 -27.23 18.40
N GLY A 330 17.78 -27.59 19.11
CA GLY A 330 18.21 -28.98 19.27
C GLY A 330 19.07 -29.52 18.12
N ALA A 331 19.64 -28.63 17.30
CA ALA A 331 20.76 -28.96 16.42
C ALA A 331 21.89 -29.63 17.22
N THR A 332 22.51 -30.65 16.64
CA THR A 332 23.63 -31.37 17.27
C THR A 332 24.99 -30.77 16.92
N SER A 333 25.06 -29.97 15.84
CA SER A 333 26.24 -29.21 15.43
C SER A 333 25.86 -28.07 14.49
N GLY A 334 26.84 -27.22 14.13
CA GLY A 334 26.62 -26.06 13.26
C GLY A 334 26.22 -24.79 14.02
N ALA A 335 26.25 -23.66 13.32
CA ALA A 335 25.89 -22.35 13.87
C ALA A 335 25.44 -21.40 12.76
N MET A 336 24.70 -20.36 13.14
CA MET A 336 24.35 -19.25 12.26
C MET A 336 24.67 -17.92 12.95
N ALA A 337 25.33 -17.02 12.23
CA ALA A 337 25.54 -15.66 12.71
C ALA A 337 24.22 -14.88 12.68
N ALA A 338 23.99 -14.04 13.68
CA ALA A 338 22.85 -13.14 13.67
C ALA A 338 22.94 -12.19 12.47
N GLN A 339 21.80 -11.93 11.82
CA GLN A 339 21.71 -11.06 10.66
C GLN A 339 20.97 -9.78 11.00
N THR A 340 21.52 -8.65 10.59
CA THR A 340 20.87 -7.35 10.75
C THR A 340 20.20 -6.95 9.44
N PHE A 341 18.94 -6.57 9.53
CA PHE A 341 18.09 -6.18 8.42
C PHE A 341 17.57 -4.77 8.62
N THR A 342 17.29 -4.08 7.51
CA THR A 342 16.63 -2.79 7.51
C THR A 342 15.13 -2.98 7.36
N ILE A 343 14.34 -2.31 8.20
CA ILE A 343 12.87 -2.34 8.09
C ILE A 343 12.46 -1.80 6.72
N GLY A 344 11.54 -2.50 6.04
CA GLY A 344 11.02 -2.09 4.74
C GLY A 344 11.86 -2.53 3.52
N THR A 345 13.02 -3.17 3.74
CA THR A 345 13.89 -3.63 2.65
C THR A 345 13.85 -5.15 2.53
N ALA A 346 13.58 -5.66 1.31
CA ALA A 346 13.69 -7.08 1.04
C ALA A 346 15.15 -7.55 1.18
N SER A 347 15.38 -8.64 1.92
CA SER A 347 16.70 -9.19 2.15
C SER A 347 16.62 -10.70 2.33
N THR A 348 17.64 -11.41 1.87
CA THR A 348 17.69 -12.87 1.94
C THR A 348 18.35 -13.31 3.24
N LEU A 349 17.76 -14.31 3.92
CA LEU A 349 18.41 -14.96 5.07
C LEU A 349 19.63 -15.76 4.61
N ALA A 350 20.64 -15.89 5.46
CA ALA A 350 21.74 -16.83 5.21
C ALA A 350 21.19 -18.26 5.12
N ALA A 351 21.85 -19.09 4.30
CA ALA A 351 21.57 -20.51 4.28
C ALA A 351 21.73 -21.13 5.67
N ASN A 352 20.87 -22.07 6.02
CA ASN A 352 20.90 -22.70 7.34
C ASN A 352 22.26 -23.38 7.58
N GLY A 353 22.90 -23.03 8.69
CA GLY A 353 24.18 -23.59 9.12
C GLY A 353 24.05 -24.71 10.17
N PHE A 354 22.86 -24.96 10.70
CA PHE A 354 22.62 -25.98 11.73
C PHE A 354 22.45 -27.38 11.13
N VAL A 355 22.97 -28.39 11.83
CA VAL A 355 22.90 -29.79 11.42
C VAL A 355 22.29 -30.65 12.53
N ARG A 356 21.41 -31.57 12.14
CA ARG A 356 20.88 -32.63 12.99
C ARG A 356 20.77 -33.94 12.19
N PRO A 357 21.50 -35.01 12.57
CA PRO A 357 21.44 -36.29 11.86
C PRO A 357 20.01 -36.80 11.68
N GLY A 358 19.69 -37.25 10.47
CA GLY A 358 18.35 -37.72 10.11
C GLY A 358 17.36 -36.62 9.69
N TYR A 359 17.78 -35.36 9.65
CA TYR A 359 16.94 -34.23 9.24
C TYR A 359 17.60 -33.43 8.10
N GLN A 360 16.77 -32.91 7.21
CA GLN A 360 17.13 -31.86 6.26
C GLN A 360 16.27 -30.64 6.58
N PHE A 361 16.90 -29.46 6.51
CA PHE A 361 16.30 -28.16 6.82
C PHE A 361 16.35 -27.29 5.58
#